data_AF-A0A699Z7A7-F1
#
_entry.id   AF-A0A699Z7A7-F1
#
_cell.length_a   1.000
_cell.length_b   1.000
_cell.length_c   1.000
_cell.angle_alpha   90.00
_cell.angle_beta   90.00
_cell.angle_gamma   90.00
#
_symmetry.space_group_name_H-M   'P 1'
#
loop_
_entity.id
_entity.type
_entity.pdbx_description
1 polymer ?
#
loop_
_entity_poly.entity_id
_entity_poly.type
_entity_poly.pdbx_seq_one_letter_code
_entity_poly.pdbx_strand_id
1 'polypeptide(L)'
;MAGQAASVPVTVRITKQVDFGESLKLVGNQPCLGNWDLSKADHLRWTDGHVWSSTFNAPVGVEIRFKLVRTKDNGEPVWEDGSDRKFKPFLIP
;
A
#
# COMPACT_ATOMS: atom_id res chain seq x y z
N MET A 1 -7.38 -15.22 -25.05
CA MET A 1 -8.25 -14.84 -23.90
C MET A 1 -7.40 -15.02 -22.65
N ALA A 2 -6.76 -13.97 -22.14
CA ALA A 2 -5.96 -14.08 -20.92
C ALA A 2 -6.91 -14.36 -19.76
N GLY A 3 -6.71 -15.47 -19.04
CA GLY A 3 -7.50 -15.79 -17.85
C GLY A 3 -7.40 -14.62 -16.87
N GLN A 4 -8.55 -14.04 -16.49
CA GLN A 4 -8.60 -12.97 -15.51
C GLN A 4 -8.06 -13.53 -14.19
N ALA A 5 -6.90 -13.05 -13.74
CA ALA A 5 -6.33 -13.48 -12.47
C ALA A 5 -7.34 -13.18 -11.36
N ALA A 6 -7.69 -14.18 -10.56
CA ALA A 6 -8.55 -13.99 -9.40
C ALA A 6 -7.93 -12.92 -8.49
N SER A 7 -8.75 -12.01 -7.96
CA SER A 7 -8.32 -11.00 -7.00
C SER A 7 -9.11 -11.11 -5.72
N VAL A 8 -8.47 -10.79 -4.60
CA VAL A 8 -9.09 -10.78 -3.27
C VAL A 8 -8.91 -9.41 -2.62
N PRO A 9 -9.91 -8.91 -1.88
CA PRO A 9 -9.76 -7.67 -1.13
C PRO A 9 -8.76 -7.88 0.01
N VAL A 10 -7.74 -7.03 0.06
CA VAL A 10 -6.72 -7.02 1.13
C VAL A 10 -6.75 -5.66 1.80
N THR A 11 -6.95 -5.66 3.12
CA THR A 11 -6.87 -4.45 3.94
C THR A 11 -5.51 -4.37 4.60
N VAL A 12 -4.80 -3.28 4.38
CA VAL A 12 -3.60 -2.93 5.13
C VAL A 12 -3.99 -2.01 6.28
N ARG A 13 -3.48 -2.30 7.48
CA ARG A 13 -3.62 -1.44 8.67
C ARG A 13 -2.25 -1.21 9.28
N ILE A 14 -1.88 0.05 9.47
CA ILE A 14 -0.60 0.46 10.02
C ILE A 14 -0.84 1.47 11.13
N THR A 15 -0.31 1.22 12.31
CA THR A 15 -0.33 2.19 13.41
C THR A 15 0.96 3.00 13.38
N LYS A 16 0.86 4.28 13.04
CA LYS A 16 2.02 5.18 12.92
C LYS A 16 1.61 6.63 13.16
N GLN A 17 2.22 7.27 14.15
CA GLN A 17 2.13 8.71 14.33
C GLN A 17 3.01 9.42 13.30
N VAL A 18 2.45 10.43 12.65
CA VAL A 18 3.12 11.34 11.70
C VAL A 18 2.79 12.78 12.10
N ASP A 19 3.55 13.75 11.61
CA ASP A 19 3.34 15.15 11.98
C ASP A 19 2.11 15.74 11.29
N PHE A 20 1.63 16.88 11.81
CA PHE A 20 0.51 17.59 11.20
C PHE A 20 0.84 18.01 9.75
N GLY A 21 -0.10 17.76 8.84
CA GLY A 21 0.06 17.98 7.40
C GLY A 21 0.79 16.85 6.67
N GLU A 22 1.15 15.76 7.37
CA GLU A 22 1.73 14.57 6.74
C GLU A 22 0.68 13.49 6.49
N SER A 23 0.94 12.68 5.47
CA SER A 23 0.10 11.58 5.03
C SER A 23 0.95 10.34 4.75
N LEU A 24 0.32 9.17 4.81
CA LEU A 24 0.96 7.92 4.39
C LEU A 24 0.35 7.43 3.07
N LYS A 25 1.22 7.00 2.16
CA LYS A 25 0.87 6.32 0.93
C LYS A 25 1.44 4.90 0.91
N LEU A 26 0.77 4.02 0.20
CA LEU A 26 1.18 2.64 -0.07
C LEU A 26 1.55 2.54 -1.55
N VAL A 27 2.79 2.14 -1.84
CA VAL A 27 3.27 1.98 -3.21
C VAL A 27 3.96 0.63 -3.37
N GLY A 28 3.79 -0.01 -4.51
CA GLY A 28 4.33 -1.36 -4.71
C GLY A 28 4.41 -1.81 -6.16
N ASN A 29 4.86 -3.04 -6.37
CA ASN A 29 5.15 -3.62 -7.68
C ASN A 29 3.92 -4.00 -8.51
N GLN A 30 2.72 -3.93 -7.96
CA GLN A 30 1.49 -4.29 -8.65
C GLN A 30 0.73 -3.04 -9.14
N PRO A 31 -0.08 -3.15 -10.21
CA PRO A 31 -0.89 -2.03 -10.70
C PRO A 31 -1.85 -1.45 -9.66
N CYS A 32 -2.40 -2.29 -8.77
CA CYS A 32 -3.26 -1.85 -7.67
C CYS A 32 -2.51 -1.02 -6.60
N LEU A 33 -1.18 -1.01 -6.64
CA LEU A 33 -0.31 -0.22 -5.76
C LEU A 33 0.58 0.76 -6.56
N GLY A 34 0.20 1.07 -7.80
CA GLY A 34 0.85 2.10 -8.61
C GLY A 34 2.14 1.70 -9.33
N ASN A 35 2.60 0.44 -9.29
CA ASN A 35 3.83 -0.01 -9.96
C ASN A 35 5.08 0.83 -9.62
N TRP A 36 5.31 1.12 -8.33
CA TRP A 36 6.40 1.98 -7.84
C TRP A 36 6.34 3.45 -8.28
N ASP A 37 5.23 3.88 -8.89
CA ASP A 37 4.96 5.28 -9.22
C ASP A 37 4.19 5.96 -8.08
N LEU A 38 4.84 6.91 -7.40
CA LEU A 38 4.25 7.66 -6.29
C LEU A 38 3.02 8.49 -6.67
N SER A 39 2.89 8.89 -7.93
CA SER A 39 1.70 9.61 -8.41
C SER A 39 0.46 8.70 -8.49
N LYS A 40 0.67 7.39 -8.53
CA LYS A 40 -0.36 6.33 -8.58
C LYS A 40 -0.42 5.52 -7.29
N ALA A 41 0.33 5.92 -6.26
CA ALA A 41 0.34 5.25 -4.97
C ALA A 41 -1.03 5.40 -4.29
N ASP A 42 -1.41 4.36 -3.55
CA ASP A 42 -2.66 4.34 -2.81
C ASP A 42 -2.56 5.19 -1.55
N HIS A 43 -3.57 6.02 -1.28
CA HIS A 43 -3.57 6.93 -0.13
C HIS A 43 -4.20 6.24 1.08
N LEU A 44 -3.45 6.09 2.17
CA LEU A 44 -4.03 5.52 3.38
C LEU A 44 -4.93 6.55 4.07
N ARG A 45 -6.09 6.07 4.54
CA ARG A 45 -7.01 6.85 5.36
C ARG A 45 -6.59 6.77 6.83
N TRP A 46 -6.42 7.92 7.46
CA TRP A 46 -6.20 8.04 8.90
C TRP A 46 -7.50 7.83 9.69
N THR A 47 -7.37 7.22 10.86
CA THR A 47 -8.41 7.07 11.88
C THR A 47 -7.80 7.24 13.27
N ASP A 48 -8.66 7.37 14.29
CA ASP A 48 -8.26 7.54 15.69
C ASP A 48 -7.22 6.49 16.14
N GLY A 49 -6.32 6.88 17.05
CA GLY A 49 -5.23 6.02 17.50
C GLY A 49 -4.08 5.88 16.51
N HIS A 50 -3.95 6.80 15.54
CA HIS A 50 -2.90 6.78 14.51
C HIS A 50 -2.94 5.56 13.60
N VAL A 51 -4.15 5.02 13.36
CA VAL A 51 -4.36 3.87 12.49
C VAL A 51 -4.63 4.34 11.07
N TRP A 52 -3.73 3.97 10.16
CA TRP A 52 -3.80 4.22 8.73
C TRP A 52 -4.26 2.96 8.03
N SER A 53 -5.26 3.06 7.15
CA SER A 53 -5.75 1.89 6.42
C SER A 53 -6.18 2.18 5.00
N SER A 54 -6.07 1.16 4.15
CA SER A 54 -6.66 1.11 2.82
C SER A 54 -6.99 -0.33 2.45
N THR A 55 -7.92 -0.50 1.52
CA THR A 55 -8.31 -1.80 0.98
C THR A 55 -8.16 -1.78 -0.54
N PHE A 56 -7.44 -2.75 -1.07
CA PHE A 56 -7.23 -2.90 -2.52
C PHE A 56 -7.43 -4.35 -2.94
N ASN A 57 -7.71 -4.56 -4.23
CA ASN A 57 -7.84 -5.89 -4.81
C ASN A 57 -6.46 -6.40 -5.22
N ALA A 58 -6.01 -7.44 -4.53
CA ALA A 58 -4.70 -8.06 -4.74
C ALA A 58 -4.82 -9.31 -5.63
N PRO A 59 -3.98 -9.48 -6.66
CA PRO A 59 -3.99 -10.70 -7.48
C PRO A 59 -3.54 -11.93 -6.67
N VAL A 60 -4.37 -12.97 -6.68
CA VAL A 60 -4.12 -14.25 -6.00
C VAL A 60 -2.90 -14.94 -6.61
N GLY A 61 -2.04 -15.51 -5.75
CA GLY A 61 -0.90 -16.31 -6.18
C GLY A 61 0.29 -15.50 -6.70
N VAL A 62 0.24 -14.17 -6.65
CA VAL A 62 1.31 -13.27 -7.08
C VAL A 62 2.03 -12.68 -5.86
N GLU A 63 3.37 -12.64 -5.87
CA GLU A 63 4.12 -11.93 -4.83
C GLU A 63 3.98 -10.42 -5.02
N ILE A 64 3.50 -9.77 -3.97
CA ILE A 64 3.32 -8.33 -3.89
C ILE A 64 4.40 -7.76 -2.98
N ARG A 65 5.16 -6.81 -3.52
CA ARG A 65 6.18 -6.05 -2.81
C ARG A 65 5.72 -4.61 -2.70
N PHE A 66 5.82 -4.04 -1.51
CA PHE A 66 5.33 -2.70 -1.24
C PHE A 66 6.12 -2.01 -0.14
N LYS A 67 6.02 -0.68 -0.11
CA LYS A 67 6.56 0.18 0.93
C LYS A 67 5.55 1.25 1.32
N LEU A 68 5.70 1.73 2.54
CA LEU A 68 5.05 2.95 3.00
C LEU A 68 5.88 4.16 2.60
N VAL A 69 5.22 5.22 2.17
CA VAL A 69 5.86 6.49 1.83
C VAL A 69 5.12 7.60 2.56
N ARG A 70 5.87 8.33 3.38
CA ARG A 70 5.36 9.50 4.09
C ARG A 70 5.51 10.71 3.17
N THR A 71 4.41 11.43 2.99
CA THR A 71 4.35 12.61 2.13
C THR A 71 3.79 13.81 2.87
N LYS A 72 4.23 15.00 2.47
CA LYS A 72 3.75 16.30 2.95
C LYS A 72 3.49 17.18 1.73
N ASP A 73 2.47 18.05 1.77
CA ASP A 73 2.00 18.81 0.58
C ASP A 73 3.12 19.53 -0.19
N ASN A 74 4.15 20.03 0.52
CA ASN A 74 5.32 20.70 -0.06
C ASN A 74 6.65 20.02 0.30
N GLY A 75 6.61 18.76 0.76
CA GLY A 75 7.79 18.05 1.24
C GLY A 75 8.23 16.92 0.30
N GLU A 76 9.50 16.54 0.40
CA GLU A 76 10.00 15.36 -0.30
C GLU A 76 9.37 14.08 0.27
N PRO A 77 9.05 13.09 -0.59
CA PRO A 77 8.54 11.81 -0.14
C PRO A 77 9.62 11.03 0.62
N VAL A 78 9.31 10.62 1.85
CA VAL A 78 10.20 9.80 2.68
C VAL A 78 9.73 8.36 2.67
N TRP A 79 10.55 7.49 2.08
CA TRP A 79 10.29 6.06 1.99
C TRP A 79 10.55 5.35 3.32
N GLU A 80 9.81 4.29 3.57
CA GLU A 80 10.09 3.37 4.68
C GLU A 80 11.50 2.75 4.55
N ASP A 81 12.22 2.75 5.66
CA ASP A 81 13.55 2.15 5.78
C ASP A 81 13.54 0.63 5.60
N GLY A 82 14.71 0.06 5.28
CA GLY A 82 14.89 -1.38 5.15
C GLY A 82 14.37 -1.98 3.84
N SER A 83 14.18 -3.29 3.81
CA SER A 83 13.72 -4.01 2.61
C SER A 83 12.23 -3.81 2.33
N ASP A 84 11.80 -4.07 1.08
CA ASP A 84 10.38 -4.09 0.72
C ASP A 84 9.60 -5.09 1.58
N ARG A 85 8.42 -4.68 2.05
CA ARG A 85 7.47 -5.61 2.65
C ARG A 85 6.94 -6.54 1.55
N LYS A 86 6.80 -7.83 1.86
CA LYS A 86 6.35 -8.84 0.89
C LYS A 86 5.13 -9.58 1.42
N PHE A 87 4.15 -9.80 0.55
CA PHE A 87 3.04 -10.70 0.85
C PHE A 87 2.55 -11.41 -0.42
N LYS A 88 1.91 -12.56 -0.27
CA LYS A 88 1.33 -13.33 -1.36
C LYS A 88 -0.07 -13.79 -0.98
N PRO A 89 -1.14 -13.20 -1.54
CA PRO A 89 -2.49 -13.60 -1.22
C PRO A 89 -2.81 -14.98 -1.81
N PHE A 90 -3.55 -15.79 -1.07
CA PHE A 90 -4.07 -17.09 -1.49
C PHE A 90 -5.56 -17.18 -1.16
N LEU A 91 -6.29 -18.02 -1.90
CA LEU A 91 -7.69 -18.30 -1.59
C LEU A 91 -7.75 -19.28 -0.41
N ILE A 92 -8.63 -18.99 0.55
CA ILE A 92 -8.98 -19.95 1.60
C ILE A 92 -10.00 -20.91 0.98
N PRO A 93 -9.79 -22.24 1.09
CA PRO A 93 -10.70 -23.25 0.54
C PRO A 93 -12.06 -23.29 1.22
#